data_AF-M7NH60-F1
#
_entry.id   AF-M7NH60-F1
#
_cell.length_a   1.000
_cell.length_b   1.000
_cell.length_c   1.000
_cell.angle_alpha   90.00
_cell.angle_beta   90.00
_cell.angle_gamma   90.00
#
_symmetry.space_group_name_H-M   'P 1'
#
loop_
_entity.id
_entity.type
_entity.pdbx_description
1 polymer ?
#
loop_
_entity_poly.entity_id
_entity_poly.type
_entity_poly.pdbx_seq_one_letter_code
_entity_poly.pdbx_strand_id
1 'polypeptide(L)'
;MGYTDRYERDAYGIIAFWLQNDYDHGRFFDREISHYETELARANLNNIQRLGKVYEKAVKKQGDVGKLIDEARHATKEFHSLLAYTMDKSLHCEVIISTPVSLLDHMVRESEESQRVYQLIESGAQISPSDAIIHECVFWIRQMADHLGYIRHYLDVSNYELNFRVTEMMQKFERLQMQATALQTMIRTPRNETLPVLTQFKNMIIKEAKSLEEFKLELDDLVKQCAAVTTSPPDLLEHIAREAHHLWRNLEEEIIT
;
A
#
# COMPACT_ATOMS: atom_id res chain seq x y z
N MET A 1 18.27 -11.74 1.52
CA MET A 1 18.28 -11.60 3.00
C MET A 1 16.83 -11.43 3.40
N GLY A 2 16.29 -12.23 4.33
CA GLY A 2 14.87 -12.14 4.70
C GLY A 2 14.52 -10.72 5.15
N TYR A 3 13.33 -10.24 4.75
CA TYR A 3 12.81 -8.96 5.21
C TYR A 3 12.90 -8.90 6.74
N THR A 4 13.65 -7.92 7.25
CA THR A 4 13.69 -7.65 8.68
C THR A 4 12.65 -6.60 8.94
N ASP A 5 11.53 -7.03 9.50
CA ASP A 5 10.50 -6.14 10.01
C ASP A 5 11.14 -5.20 11.05
N ARG A 6 11.26 -3.93 10.66
CA ARG A 6 11.82 -2.86 11.47
C ARG A 6 10.75 -1.88 11.94
N TYR A 7 9.49 -2.18 11.68
CA TYR A 7 8.39 -1.28 11.97
C TYR A 7 7.82 -1.57 13.35
N GLU A 8 7.92 -0.56 14.22
CA GLU A 8 7.38 -0.60 15.57
C GLU A 8 5.86 -0.43 15.55
N ARG A 9 5.14 -1.03 16.52
CA ARG A 9 3.67 -0.95 16.61
C ARG A 9 3.16 0.19 17.49
N ASP A 10 4.04 1.08 17.94
CA ASP A 10 3.62 2.31 18.61
C ASP A 10 3.15 3.36 17.60
N ALA A 11 2.58 4.46 18.09
CA ALA A 11 2.05 5.51 17.22
C ALA A 11 3.11 6.08 16.25
N TYR A 12 4.37 6.19 16.67
CA TYR A 12 5.46 6.69 15.82
C TYR A 12 5.77 5.72 14.69
N GLY A 13 5.85 4.43 15.02
CA GLY A 13 5.95 3.37 14.04
C GLY A 13 4.85 3.51 13.02
N ILE A 14 3.58 3.48 13.45
CA ILE A 14 2.41 3.57 12.56
C ILE A 14 2.44 4.77 11.61
N ILE A 15 2.78 5.93 12.14
CA ILE A 15 2.94 7.12 11.31
C ILE A 15 4.07 6.94 10.30
N ALA A 16 5.19 6.33 10.70
CA ALA A 16 6.34 6.10 9.83
C ALA A 16 6.03 5.15 8.66
N PHE A 17 5.26 4.06 8.83
CA PHE A 17 4.90 3.15 7.73
C PHE A 17 4.13 3.88 6.63
N TRP A 18 3.05 4.56 7.01
CA TRP A 18 2.21 5.26 6.06
C TRP A 18 2.94 6.43 5.38
N LEU A 19 3.77 7.17 6.12
CA LEU A 19 4.62 8.21 5.53
C LEU A 19 5.68 7.64 4.59
N GLN A 20 6.25 6.47 4.92
CA GLN A 20 7.19 5.79 4.05
C GLN A 20 6.51 5.37 2.75
N ASN A 21 5.28 4.86 2.81
CA ASN A 21 4.52 4.49 1.62
C ASN A 21 4.28 5.70 0.71
N ASP A 22 3.74 6.81 1.24
CA ASP A 22 3.56 8.05 0.45
C ASP A 22 4.89 8.59 -0.10
N TYR A 23 5.97 8.52 0.69
CA TYR A 23 7.30 8.96 0.26
C TYR A 23 7.85 8.10 -0.90
N ASP A 24 7.72 6.79 -0.81
CA ASP A 24 8.12 5.84 -1.85
C ASP A 24 7.27 6.04 -3.11
N HIS A 25 5.94 6.19 -2.96
CA HIS A 25 5.02 6.52 -4.04
C HIS A 25 5.43 7.79 -4.79
N GLY A 26 5.76 8.87 -4.06
CA GLY A 26 6.25 10.10 -4.67
C GLY A 26 7.49 9.84 -5.54
N ARG A 27 8.48 9.09 -5.01
CA ARG A 27 9.72 8.75 -5.74
C ARG A 27 9.47 7.85 -6.96
N PHE A 28 8.55 6.89 -6.87
CA PHE A 28 8.19 6.04 -8.00
C PHE A 28 7.47 6.84 -9.07
N PHE A 29 6.49 7.66 -8.68
CA PHE A 29 5.75 8.52 -9.57
C PHE A 29 6.66 9.51 -10.30
N ASP A 30 7.67 10.07 -9.62
CA ASP A 30 8.63 11.01 -10.23
C ASP A 30 9.33 10.47 -11.48
N ARG A 31 9.61 9.15 -11.49
CA ARG A 31 10.29 8.47 -12.60
C ARG A 31 9.42 8.30 -13.84
N GLU A 32 8.10 8.38 -13.66
CA GLU A 32 7.09 8.12 -14.69
C GLU A 32 6.51 9.43 -15.27
N ILE A 33 6.90 10.59 -14.74
CA ILE A 33 6.47 11.90 -15.24
C ILE A 33 7.30 12.25 -16.49
N SER A 34 6.63 12.64 -17.59
CA SER A 34 7.31 13.08 -18.80
C SER A 34 8.18 14.32 -18.54
N HIS A 35 9.32 14.43 -19.25
CA HIS A 35 10.17 15.62 -19.19
C HIS A 35 9.48 16.91 -19.69
N TYR A 36 8.30 16.81 -20.31
CA TYR A 36 7.46 17.95 -20.66
C TYR A 36 6.58 18.45 -19.50
N GLU A 37 6.27 17.61 -18.52
CA GLU A 37 5.37 17.91 -17.39
C GLU A 37 6.12 18.56 -16.21
N THR A 38 6.85 19.64 -16.50
CA THR A 38 7.81 20.24 -15.55
C THR A 38 7.18 20.79 -14.27
N GLU A 39 5.94 21.30 -14.34
CA GLU A 39 5.22 21.81 -13.17
C GLU A 39 4.80 20.67 -12.24
N LEU A 40 4.29 19.58 -12.81
CA LEU A 40 3.93 18.37 -12.09
C LEU A 40 5.15 17.73 -11.43
N ALA A 41 6.26 17.58 -12.16
CA ALA A 41 7.51 17.07 -11.62
C ALA A 41 8.02 17.92 -10.43
N ARG A 42 7.97 19.27 -10.57
CA ARG A 42 8.36 20.16 -9.47
C ARG A 42 7.44 20.04 -8.26
N ALA A 43 6.13 19.94 -8.48
CA ALA A 43 5.15 19.76 -7.41
C ALA A 43 5.35 18.42 -6.68
N ASN A 44 5.62 17.34 -7.42
CA ASN A 44 5.90 16.03 -6.86
C ASN A 44 7.20 16.03 -6.04
N LEU A 45 8.27 16.64 -6.55
CA LEU A 45 9.54 16.76 -5.82
C LEU A 45 9.37 17.50 -4.48
N ASN A 46 8.54 18.56 -4.44
CA ASN A 46 8.23 19.26 -3.19
C ASN A 46 7.48 18.35 -2.20
N ASN A 47 6.56 17.51 -2.67
CA ASN A 47 5.88 16.52 -1.83
C ASN A 47 6.85 15.46 -1.32
N ILE A 48 7.73 14.90 -2.17
CA ILE A 48 8.78 13.94 -1.76
C ILE A 48 9.63 14.52 -0.63
N GLN A 49 10.10 15.76 -0.76
CA GLN A 49 10.91 16.42 0.27
C GLN A 49 10.13 16.62 1.58
N ARG A 50 8.85 17.00 1.49
CA ARG A 50 7.99 17.20 2.66
C ARG A 50 7.74 15.88 3.39
N LEU A 51 7.29 14.86 2.65
CA LEU A 51 7.02 13.51 3.17
C LEU A 51 8.28 12.92 3.81
N GLY A 52 9.42 12.96 3.11
CA GLY A 52 10.69 12.44 3.62
C GLY A 52 11.13 13.11 4.93
N LYS A 53 10.93 14.43 5.06
CA LYS A 53 11.23 15.15 6.30
C LYS A 53 10.37 14.70 7.48
N VAL A 54 9.07 14.51 7.26
CA VAL A 54 8.15 14.06 8.34
C VAL A 54 8.40 12.58 8.66
N TYR A 55 8.63 11.76 7.64
CA TYR A 55 9.00 10.35 7.78
C TYR A 55 10.25 10.19 8.66
N GLU A 56 11.31 10.96 8.40
CA GLU A 56 12.51 10.94 9.24
C GLU A 56 12.26 11.28 10.71
N LYS A 57 11.37 12.25 10.98
CA LYS A 57 10.98 12.58 12.36
C LYS A 57 10.26 11.42 13.03
N ALA A 58 9.34 10.76 12.30
CA ALA A 58 8.60 9.61 12.80
C ALA A 58 9.55 8.46 13.16
N VAL A 59 10.49 8.11 12.27
CA VAL A 59 11.50 7.06 12.52
C VAL A 59 12.39 7.40 13.71
N LYS A 60 12.79 8.67 13.87
CA LYS A 60 13.62 9.13 15.00
C LYS A 60 12.81 9.35 16.28
N LYS A 61 11.50 9.12 16.26
CA LYS A 61 10.55 9.42 17.35
C LYS A 61 10.71 10.85 17.89
N GLN A 62 10.93 11.79 16.98
CA GLN A 62 11.27 13.15 17.33
C GLN A 62 10.02 14.02 17.49
N GLY A 63 9.85 14.60 18.68
CA GLY A 63 8.79 15.57 18.96
C GLY A 63 7.63 14.96 19.74
N ASP A 64 6.52 15.70 19.77
CA ASP A 64 5.26 15.25 20.34
C ASP A 64 4.43 14.50 19.28
N VAL A 65 3.77 13.42 19.66
CA VAL A 65 3.04 12.56 18.72
C VAL A 65 1.86 13.29 18.07
N GLY A 66 1.17 14.17 18.80
CA GLY A 66 0.06 14.95 18.24
C GLY A 66 0.55 15.91 17.15
N LYS A 67 1.66 16.61 17.42
CA LYS A 67 2.31 17.45 16.39
C LYS A 67 2.79 16.65 15.19
N LEU A 68 3.32 15.45 15.41
CA LEU A 68 3.76 14.57 14.32
C LEU A 68 2.57 14.12 13.46
N ILE A 69 1.43 13.79 14.08
CA ILE A 69 0.19 13.45 13.39
C ILE A 69 -0.29 14.64 12.54
N ASP A 70 -0.28 15.86 13.08
CA ASP A 70 -0.67 17.07 12.32
C ASP A 70 0.23 17.28 11.09
N GLU A 71 1.55 17.14 11.26
CA GLU A 71 2.51 17.26 10.17
C GLU A 71 2.31 16.14 9.12
N ALA A 72 2.07 14.91 9.56
CA ALA A 72 1.84 13.76 8.69
C ALA A 72 0.54 13.93 7.88
N ARG A 73 -0.56 14.26 8.54
CA ARG A 73 -1.86 14.55 7.91
C ARG A 73 -1.73 15.64 6.86
N HIS A 74 -1.03 16.73 7.18
CA HIS A 74 -0.83 17.81 6.22
C HIS A 74 0.00 17.35 5.01
N ALA A 75 1.12 16.64 5.22
CA ALA A 75 1.98 16.16 4.15
C ALA A 75 1.27 15.15 3.23
N THR A 76 0.63 14.14 3.81
CA THR A 76 -0.17 13.12 3.08
C THR A 76 -1.32 13.78 2.32
N LYS A 77 -2.04 14.75 2.88
CA LYS A 77 -3.17 15.41 2.20
C LYS A 77 -2.73 16.17 0.95
N GLU A 78 -1.55 16.79 1.01
CA GLU A 78 -0.99 17.55 -0.11
C GLU A 78 -0.52 16.62 -1.23
N PHE A 79 0.04 15.47 -0.87
CA PHE A 79 0.39 14.42 -1.83
C PHE A 79 -0.85 13.76 -2.44
N HIS A 80 -1.85 13.39 -1.63
CA HIS A 80 -3.17 12.93 -2.09
C HIS A 80 -3.78 13.90 -3.11
N SER A 81 -3.77 15.20 -2.81
CA SER A 81 -4.32 16.22 -3.71
C SER A 81 -3.60 16.28 -5.06
N LEU A 82 -2.27 16.12 -5.06
CA LEU A 82 -1.48 16.05 -6.29
C LEU A 82 -1.82 14.79 -7.10
N LEU A 83 -1.92 13.63 -6.44
CA LEU A 83 -2.27 12.37 -7.10
C LEU A 83 -3.68 12.43 -7.70
N ALA A 84 -4.67 12.90 -6.94
CA ALA A 84 -6.05 13.03 -7.38
C ALA A 84 -6.18 14.02 -8.57
N TYR A 85 -5.48 15.15 -8.51
CA TYR A 85 -5.40 16.10 -9.63
C TYR A 85 -4.77 15.46 -10.87
N THR A 86 -3.65 14.75 -10.72
CA THR A 86 -2.98 14.07 -11.84
C THR A 86 -3.88 12.99 -12.43
N MET A 87 -4.58 12.23 -11.60
CA MET A 87 -5.52 11.20 -12.03
C MET A 87 -6.66 11.80 -12.85
N ASP A 88 -7.25 12.92 -12.42
CA ASP A 88 -8.25 13.66 -13.18
C ASP A 88 -7.71 14.10 -14.55
N LYS A 89 -6.51 14.71 -14.58
CA LYS A 89 -5.85 15.06 -15.84
C LYS A 89 -5.60 13.86 -16.75
N SER A 90 -5.19 12.73 -16.19
CA SER A 90 -4.94 11.51 -16.95
C SER A 90 -6.21 10.92 -17.55
N LEU A 91 -7.35 10.99 -16.84
CA LEU A 91 -8.66 10.57 -17.33
C LEU A 91 -9.18 11.47 -18.47
N HIS A 92 -8.70 12.72 -18.54
CA HIS A 92 -8.99 13.66 -19.63
C HIS A 92 -7.90 13.68 -20.72
N CYS A 93 -6.87 12.83 -20.63
CA CYS A 93 -5.71 12.82 -21.53
C CYS A 93 -4.95 14.16 -21.57
N GLU A 94 -4.93 14.90 -20.45
CA GLU A 94 -4.34 16.23 -20.31
C GLU A 94 -2.96 16.22 -19.62
N VAL A 95 -2.37 15.05 -19.38
CA VAL A 95 -1.05 14.89 -18.76
C VAL A 95 -0.30 13.75 -19.41
N ILE A 96 1.01 13.90 -19.59
CA ILE A 96 1.91 12.89 -20.16
C ILE A 96 2.67 12.18 -19.04
N ILE A 97 2.21 10.99 -18.65
CA ILE A 97 2.85 10.12 -17.68
C ILE A 97 2.82 8.67 -18.15
N SER A 98 3.73 7.85 -17.62
CA SER A 98 3.78 6.40 -17.85
C SER A 98 3.06 5.60 -16.76
N THR A 99 2.72 6.23 -15.62
CA THR A 99 1.97 5.61 -14.53
C THR A 99 0.54 5.26 -14.98
N PRO A 100 0.09 3.99 -14.85
CA PRO A 100 -1.30 3.63 -15.10
C PRO A 100 -2.26 4.43 -14.20
N VAL A 101 -3.42 4.85 -14.73
CA VAL A 101 -4.44 5.57 -13.96
C VAL A 101 -4.90 4.77 -12.73
N SER A 102 -5.00 3.45 -12.84
CA SER A 102 -5.34 2.60 -11.70
C SER A 102 -4.26 2.59 -10.62
N LEU A 103 -2.98 2.77 -10.97
CA LEU A 103 -1.89 2.91 -10.00
C LEU A 103 -1.96 4.27 -9.29
N LEU A 104 -2.38 5.34 -9.97
CA LEU A 104 -2.71 6.61 -9.28
C LEU A 104 -3.86 6.41 -8.27
N ASP A 105 -4.97 5.76 -8.68
CA ASP A 105 -6.09 5.42 -7.78
C ASP A 105 -5.65 4.55 -6.60
N HIS A 106 -4.75 3.60 -6.83
CA HIS A 106 -4.15 2.77 -5.79
C HIS A 106 -3.44 3.61 -4.73
N MET A 107 -2.50 4.48 -5.14
CA MET A 107 -1.78 5.36 -4.22
C MET A 107 -2.72 6.36 -3.52
N VAL A 108 -3.75 6.86 -4.21
CA VAL A 108 -4.80 7.72 -3.61
C VAL A 108 -5.51 6.98 -2.47
N ARG A 109 -5.91 5.73 -2.68
CA ARG A 109 -6.62 4.93 -1.66
C ARG A 109 -5.76 4.66 -0.43
N GLU A 110 -4.47 4.44 -0.60
CA GLU A 110 -3.55 4.31 0.54
C GLU A 110 -3.39 5.62 1.31
N SER A 111 -3.30 6.73 0.59
CA SER A 111 -3.23 8.06 1.18
C SER A 111 -4.53 8.44 1.92
N GLU A 112 -5.69 7.95 1.46
CA GLU A 112 -6.95 8.10 2.19
C GLU A 112 -7.01 7.21 3.44
N GLU A 113 -6.46 6.01 3.35
CA GLU A 113 -6.43 5.08 4.48
C GLU A 113 -5.50 5.57 5.59
N SER A 114 -4.31 6.08 5.26
CA SER A 114 -3.41 6.68 6.24
C SER A 114 -4.05 7.84 7.00
N GLN A 115 -4.85 8.68 6.33
CA GLN A 115 -5.60 9.76 6.99
C GLN A 115 -6.62 9.23 8.01
N ARG A 116 -7.31 8.12 7.69
CA ARG A 116 -8.25 7.47 8.63
C ARG A 116 -7.50 6.90 9.83
N VAL A 117 -6.36 6.26 9.59
CA VAL A 117 -5.48 5.74 10.65
C VAL A 117 -5.04 6.87 11.58
N TYR A 118 -4.56 7.99 11.03
CA TYR A 118 -4.15 9.14 11.84
C TYR A 118 -5.28 9.67 12.72
N GLN A 119 -6.51 9.71 12.18
CA GLN A 119 -7.69 10.09 12.94
C GLN A 119 -8.01 9.09 14.06
N LEU A 120 -7.87 7.78 13.82
CA LEU A 120 -8.10 6.74 14.83
C LEU A 120 -7.09 6.84 15.98
N ILE A 121 -5.81 7.08 15.66
CA ILE A 121 -4.75 7.29 16.66
C ILE A 121 -5.07 8.52 17.52
N GLU A 122 -5.44 9.63 16.89
CA GLU A 122 -5.76 10.89 17.57
C GLU A 122 -6.99 10.75 18.49
N SER A 123 -8.05 10.09 18.01
CA SER A 123 -9.28 9.94 18.78
C SER A 123 -9.23 8.82 19.83
N GLY A 124 -8.26 7.91 19.75
CA GLY A 124 -8.19 6.70 20.57
C GLY A 124 -9.40 5.77 20.37
N ALA A 125 -10.03 5.83 19.20
CA ALA A 125 -11.28 5.11 18.94
C ALA A 125 -11.04 3.60 18.98
N GLN A 126 -11.97 2.88 19.61
CA GLN A 126 -11.92 1.42 19.70
C GLN A 126 -12.78 0.82 18.59
N ILE A 127 -12.20 -0.10 17.83
CA ILE A 127 -12.87 -0.83 16.75
C ILE A 127 -13.04 -2.28 17.17
N SER A 128 -14.17 -2.89 16.86
CA SER A 128 -14.39 -4.31 17.19
C SER A 128 -13.42 -5.20 16.38
N PRO A 129 -12.98 -6.34 16.90
CA PRO A 129 -12.14 -7.28 16.14
C PRO A 129 -12.79 -7.76 14.82
N SER A 130 -14.12 -7.83 14.77
CA SER A 130 -14.84 -8.24 13.55
C SER A 130 -14.82 -7.14 12.49
N ASP A 131 -15.00 -5.88 12.91
CA ASP A 131 -14.86 -4.72 12.02
C ASP A 131 -13.42 -4.56 11.52
N ALA A 132 -12.45 -4.79 12.41
CA ALA A 132 -11.02 -4.83 12.11
C ALA A 132 -10.70 -5.75 10.94
N ILE A 133 -11.00 -7.04 11.12
CA ILE A 133 -10.65 -8.10 10.17
C ILE A 133 -11.32 -7.83 8.83
N ILE A 134 -12.59 -7.42 8.82
CA ILE A 134 -13.33 -7.15 7.59
C ILE A 134 -12.73 -5.95 6.85
N HIS A 135 -12.41 -4.87 7.56
CA HIS A 135 -11.80 -3.68 6.96
C HIS A 135 -10.44 -3.98 6.33
N GLU A 136 -9.53 -4.58 7.12
CA GLU A 136 -8.19 -5.01 6.68
C GLU A 136 -8.26 -5.91 5.45
N CYS A 137 -9.14 -6.93 5.47
CA CYS A 137 -9.33 -7.82 4.33
C CYS A 137 -9.83 -7.06 3.10
N VAL A 138 -10.89 -6.25 3.23
CA VAL A 138 -11.48 -5.57 2.07
C VAL A 138 -10.52 -4.57 1.45
N PHE A 139 -9.81 -3.79 2.27
CA PHE A 139 -8.87 -2.79 1.80
C PHE A 139 -7.62 -3.43 1.18
N TRP A 140 -6.86 -4.21 1.95
CA TRP A 140 -5.54 -4.68 1.49
C TRP A 140 -5.61 -5.79 0.45
N ILE A 141 -6.65 -6.65 0.43
CA ILE A 141 -6.75 -7.67 -0.62
C ILE A 141 -6.87 -7.02 -2.01
N ARG A 142 -7.54 -5.85 -2.10
CA ARG A 142 -7.54 -5.04 -3.32
C ARG A 142 -6.13 -4.60 -3.68
N GLN A 143 -5.39 -4.04 -2.73
CA GLN A 143 -3.99 -3.63 -2.94
C GLN A 143 -3.13 -4.81 -3.44
N MET A 144 -3.26 -5.98 -2.82
CA MET A 144 -2.51 -7.18 -3.21
C MET A 144 -2.83 -7.66 -4.63
N ALA A 145 -4.09 -7.57 -5.06
CA ALA A 145 -4.47 -7.87 -6.44
C ALA A 145 -3.85 -6.83 -7.41
N ASP A 146 -3.98 -5.54 -7.08
CA ASP A 146 -3.42 -4.43 -7.86
C ASP A 146 -1.89 -4.58 -8.03
N HIS A 147 -1.17 -4.91 -6.94
CA HIS A 147 0.26 -5.19 -6.95
C HIS A 147 0.66 -6.22 -7.99
N LEU A 148 -0.06 -7.34 -8.06
CA LEU A 148 0.24 -8.40 -9.03
C LEU A 148 -0.04 -7.92 -10.47
N GLY A 149 -1.09 -7.11 -10.66
CA GLY A 149 -1.35 -6.41 -11.91
C GLY A 149 -0.19 -5.50 -12.34
N TYR A 150 0.37 -4.73 -11.41
CA TYR A 150 1.50 -3.82 -11.69
C TYR A 150 2.82 -4.55 -11.88
N ILE A 151 3.09 -5.61 -11.11
CA ILE A 151 4.25 -6.49 -11.36
C ILE A 151 4.19 -7.00 -12.79
N ARG A 152 3.03 -7.51 -13.23
CA ARG A 152 2.82 -7.96 -14.61
C ARG A 152 2.99 -6.83 -15.64
N HIS A 153 2.57 -5.62 -15.31
CA HIS A 153 2.72 -4.45 -16.19
C HIS A 153 4.19 -4.06 -16.40
N TYR A 154 5.02 -4.08 -15.35
CA TYR A 154 6.42 -3.70 -15.43
C TYR A 154 7.34 -4.81 -15.98
N LEU A 155 6.93 -6.08 -15.88
CA LEU A 155 7.68 -7.20 -16.42
C LEU A 155 7.75 -7.16 -17.95
N ASP A 156 8.93 -7.44 -18.49
CA ASP A 156 9.06 -7.62 -19.93
C ASP A 156 8.29 -8.87 -20.40
N VAL A 157 7.73 -8.79 -21.60
CA VAL A 157 6.92 -9.86 -22.21
C VAL A 157 7.70 -11.17 -22.34
N SER A 158 9.04 -11.12 -22.45
CA SER A 158 9.88 -12.32 -22.54
C SER A 158 9.91 -13.18 -21.27
N ASN A 159 9.49 -12.66 -20.11
CA ASN A 159 9.40 -13.44 -18.87
C ASN A 159 8.13 -14.30 -18.83
N TYR A 160 7.93 -15.23 -19.78
CA TYR A 160 6.66 -15.94 -19.97
C TYR A 160 6.17 -16.70 -18.73
N GLU A 161 7.03 -17.52 -18.12
CA GLU A 161 6.68 -18.30 -16.92
C GLU A 161 6.36 -17.42 -15.71
N LEU A 162 7.13 -16.33 -15.53
CA LEU A 162 6.90 -15.38 -14.45
C LEU A 162 5.58 -14.63 -14.65
N ASN A 163 5.28 -14.20 -15.88
CA ASN A 163 4.00 -13.58 -16.22
C ASN A 163 2.81 -14.53 -15.94
N PHE A 164 2.96 -15.81 -16.24
CA PHE A 164 1.95 -16.82 -15.93
C PHE A 164 1.73 -16.95 -14.41
N ARG A 165 2.81 -17.14 -13.63
CA ARG A 165 2.77 -17.23 -12.16
C ARG A 165 2.11 -15.99 -11.53
N VAL A 166 2.48 -14.79 -11.97
CA VAL A 166 1.90 -13.53 -11.46
C VAL A 166 0.40 -13.45 -11.78
N THR A 167 -0.01 -13.87 -12.98
CA THR A 167 -1.43 -13.87 -13.40
C THR A 167 -2.27 -14.84 -12.54
N GLU A 168 -1.77 -16.04 -12.25
CA GLU A 168 -2.47 -17.00 -11.40
C GLU A 168 -2.65 -16.49 -9.97
N MET A 169 -1.60 -15.87 -9.41
CA MET A 169 -1.67 -15.23 -8.10
C MET A 169 -2.67 -14.07 -8.10
N MET A 170 -2.66 -13.22 -9.14
CA MET A 170 -3.57 -12.08 -9.26
C MET A 170 -5.03 -12.53 -9.23
N GLN A 171 -5.38 -13.51 -10.05
CA GLN A 171 -6.72 -14.08 -10.11
C GLN A 171 -7.15 -14.70 -8.78
N LYS A 172 -6.21 -15.22 -7.99
CA LYS A 172 -6.49 -15.73 -6.66
C LYS A 172 -6.88 -14.60 -5.70
N PHE A 173 -6.13 -13.49 -5.68
CA PHE A 173 -6.46 -12.32 -4.86
C PHE A 173 -7.77 -11.64 -5.30
N GLU A 174 -8.07 -11.58 -6.60
CA GLU A 174 -9.39 -11.11 -7.09
C GLU A 174 -10.55 -11.96 -6.53
N ARG A 175 -10.40 -13.29 -6.50
CA ARG A 175 -11.40 -14.19 -5.88
C ARG A 175 -11.54 -13.97 -4.38
N LEU A 176 -10.42 -13.77 -3.68
CA LEU A 176 -10.43 -13.44 -2.24
C LEU A 176 -11.11 -12.09 -1.99
N GLN A 177 -10.92 -11.10 -2.86
CA GLN A 177 -11.55 -9.80 -2.76
C GLN A 177 -13.08 -9.89 -2.89
N MET A 178 -13.56 -10.70 -3.84
CA MET A 178 -14.99 -10.97 -3.99
C MET A 178 -15.57 -11.62 -2.72
N GLN A 179 -14.84 -12.57 -2.12
CA GLN A 179 -15.25 -13.20 -0.87
C GLN A 179 -15.24 -12.20 0.31
N ALA A 180 -14.24 -11.35 0.43
CA ALA A 180 -14.15 -10.32 1.47
C ALA A 180 -15.35 -9.35 1.38
N THR A 181 -15.67 -8.90 0.17
CA THR A 181 -16.82 -8.00 -0.09
C THR A 181 -18.15 -8.69 0.24
N ALA A 182 -18.29 -9.97 -0.10
CA ALA A 182 -19.47 -10.75 0.28
C ALA A 182 -19.61 -10.85 1.81
N LEU A 183 -18.54 -11.20 2.53
CA LEU A 183 -18.55 -11.30 3.99
C LEU A 183 -18.85 -9.95 4.66
N GLN A 184 -18.33 -8.84 4.15
CA GLN A 184 -18.62 -7.50 4.65
C GLN A 184 -20.13 -7.19 4.65
N THR A 185 -20.85 -7.65 3.61
CA THR A 185 -22.29 -7.42 3.47
C THR A 185 -23.16 -8.48 4.15
N MET A 186 -22.68 -9.73 4.28
CA MET A 186 -23.38 -10.81 4.97
C MET A 186 -23.32 -10.63 6.50
N ILE A 187 -22.17 -10.21 7.03
CA ILE A 187 -21.95 -9.98 8.46
C ILE A 187 -22.34 -8.52 8.77
N ARG A 188 -23.62 -8.32 9.08
CA ARG A 188 -24.20 -6.98 9.32
C ARG A 188 -23.72 -6.38 10.63
N THR A 189 -23.67 -5.04 10.66
CA THR A 189 -23.40 -4.28 11.88
C THR A 189 -24.65 -4.23 12.79
N PRO A 190 -24.49 -4.15 14.13
CA PRO A 190 -23.22 -4.19 14.87
C PRO A 190 -22.61 -5.61 14.92
N ARG A 191 -21.28 -5.70 14.83
CA ARG A 191 -20.55 -6.98 14.80
C ARG A 191 -19.94 -7.28 16.17
N ASN A 192 -20.77 -7.81 17.07
CA ASN A 192 -20.39 -7.98 18.48
C ASN A 192 -19.44 -9.17 18.74
N GLU A 193 -19.33 -10.10 17.79
CA GLU A 193 -18.46 -11.28 17.90
C GLU A 193 -17.76 -11.58 16.57
N THR A 194 -16.62 -12.27 16.66
CA THR A 194 -15.90 -12.80 15.49
C THR A 194 -16.47 -14.18 15.14
N LEU A 195 -17.22 -14.24 14.05
CA LEU A 195 -17.85 -15.48 13.58
C LEU A 195 -16.80 -16.50 13.09
N PRO A 196 -17.01 -17.82 13.25
CA PRO A 196 -16.08 -18.85 12.77
C PRO A 196 -15.74 -18.74 11.27
N VAL A 197 -16.72 -18.33 10.44
CA VAL A 197 -16.49 -18.10 9.00
C VAL A 197 -15.49 -16.98 8.75
N LEU A 198 -15.53 -15.92 9.57
CA LEU A 198 -14.60 -14.80 9.48
C LEU A 198 -13.21 -15.21 9.97
N THR A 199 -13.11 -15.98 11.05
CA THR A 199 -11.84 -16.54 11.54
C THR A 199 -11.18 -17.44 10.49
N GLN A 200 -11.96 -18.32 9.84
CA GLN A 200 -11.44 -19.19 8.78
C GLN A 200 -10.95 -18.37 7.58
N PHE A 201 -11.69 -17.34 7.19
CA PHE A 201 -11.29 -16.44 6.10
C PHE A 201 -10.02 -15.66 6.46
N LYS A 202 -9.94 -15.09 7.67
CA LYS A 202 -8.75 -14.41 8.19
C LYS A 202 -7.49 -15.28 8.06
N ASN A 203 -7.56 -16.53 8.53
CA ASN A 203 -6.43 -17.47 8.48
C ASN A 203 -6.02 -17.81 7.04
N MET A 204 -6.99 -17.87 6.11
CA MET A 204 -6.71 -18.01 4.69
C MET A 204 -5.94 -16.80 4.17
N ILE A 205 -6.39 -15.57 4.47
CA ILE A 205 -5.72 -14.34 4.02
C ILE A 205 -4.29 -14.24 4.58
N ILE A 206 -4.09 -14.54 5.87
CA ILE A 206 -2.73 -14.55 6.48
C ILE A 206 -1.80 -15.47 5.70
N LYS A 207 -2.23 -16.69 5.38
CA LYS A 207 -1.43 -17.65 4.61
C LYS A 207 -1.08 -17.12 3.22
N GLU A 208 -2.07 -16.58 2.51
CA GLU A 208 -1.89 -16.11 1.14
C GLU A 208 -1.04 -14.84 1.06
N ALA A 209 -1.19 -13.93 2.01
CA ALA A 209 -0.39 -12.72 2.11
C ALA A 209 1.08 -13.02 2.48
N LYS A 210 1.34 -13.98 3.39
CA LYS A 210 2.71 -14.48 3.66
C LYS A 210 3.36 -15.05 2.39
N SER A 211 2.64 -15.90 1.65
CA SER A 211 3.14 -16.44 0.39
C SER A 211 3.38 -15.36 -0.69
N LEU A 212 2.55 -14.31 -0.71
CA LEU A 212 2.74 -13.18 -1.62
C LEU A 212 3.95 -12.31 -1.23
N GLU A 213 4.15 -12.05 0.06
CA GLU A 213 5.35 -11.36 0.55
C GLU A 213 6.62 -12.13 0.14
N GLU A 214 6.67 -13.44 0.40
CA GLU A 214 7.80 -14.29 0.01
C GLU A 214 8.08 -14.20 -1.49
N PHE A 215 7.04 -14.26 -2.33
CA PHE A 215 7.18 -14.10 -3.78
C PHE A 215 7.71 -12.72 -4.18
N LYS A 216 7.21 -11.64 -3.57
CA LYS A 216 7.65 -10.27 -3.85
C LYS A 216 9.14 -10.10 -3.52
N LEU A 217 9.61 -10.68 -2.42
CA LEU A 217 11.02 -10.66 -2.02
C LEU A 217 11.90 -11.57 -2.89
N GLU A 218 11.41 -12.75 -3.29
CA GLU A 218 12.08 -13.63 -4.26
C GLU A 218 12.30 -12.88 -5.59
N LEU A 219 11.27 -12.21 -6.08
CA LEU A 219 11.35 -11.43 -7.32
C LEU A 219 12.26 -10.21 -7.17
N ASP A 220 12.24 -9.55 -6.01
CA ASP A 220 13.16 -8.44 -5.70
C ASP A 220 14.63 -8.90 -5.77
N ASP A 221 14.95 -10.04 -5.18
CA ASP A 221 16.29 -10.64 -5.24
C ASP A 221 16.69 -10.94 -6.71
N LEU A 222 15.77 -11.43 -7.55
CA LEU A 222 16.02 -11.66 -8.98
C LEU A 222 16.27 -10.36 -9.75
N VAL A 223 15.46 -9.32 -9.51
CA VAL A 223 15.61 -8.01 -10.16
C VAL A 223 16.94 -7.35 -9.75
N LYS A 224 17.31 -7.40 -8.46
CA LYS A 224 18.60 -6.90 -7.95
C LYS A 224 19.79 -7.65 -8.56
N GLN A 225 19.63 -8.92 -8.92
CA GLN A 225 20.63 -9.73 -9.63
C GLN A 225 20.61 -9.55 -11.16
N CYS A 226 19.76 -8.67 -11.69
CA CYS A 226 19.52 -8.51 -13.13
C CYS A 226 19.06 -9.82 -13.82
N ALA A 227 18.40 -10.71 -13.07
CA ALA A 227 17.96 -12.04 -13.51
C ALA A 227 16.49 -12.11 -13.94
N ALA A 228 15.74 -11.00 -13.82
CA ALA A 228 14.40 -10.81 -14.38
C ALA A 228 14.36 -9.49 -15.17
N VAL A 229 13.87 -9.52 -16.41
CA VAL A 229 13.85 -8.33 -17.26
C VAL A 229 12.62 -7.49 -16.92
N THR A 230 12.81 -6.25 -16.47
CA THR A 230 11.73 -5.38 -15.99
C THR A 230 12.09 -3.91 -16.15
N THR A 231 11.06 -3.06 -16.17
CA THR A 231 11.19 -1.60 -16.07
C THR A 231 10.87 -1.06 -14.68
N SER A 232 10.50 -1.94 -13.75
CA SER A 232 10.17 -1.60 -12.37
C SER A 232 11.29 -0.79 -11.69
N PRO A 233 10.95 0.23 -10.87
CA PRO A 233 11.89 0.83 -9.94
C PRO A 233 12.57 -0.24 -9.05
N PRO A 234 13.87 -0.10 -8.73
CA PRO A 234 14.63 -1.15 -8.02
C PRO A 234 14.08 -1.53 -6.64
N ASP A 235 13.41 -0.63 -5.94
CA ASP A 235 12.89 -0.83 -4.58
C ASP A 235 11.35 -0.94 -4.52
N LEU A 236 10.67 -0.97 -5.67
CA LEU A 236 9.21 -1.15 -5.73
C LEU A 236 8.77 -2.48 -5.11
N LEU A 237 9.49 -3.56 -5.41
CA LEU A 237 9.14 -4.91 -4.94
C LEU A 237 9.31 -5.04 -3.42
N GLU A 238 10.35 -4.43 -2.86
CA GLU A 238 10.53 -4.31 -1.42
C GLU A 238 9.39 -3.50 -0.79
N HIS A 239 9.03 -2.35 -1.37
CA HIS A 239 7.91 -1.51 -0.90
C HIS A 239 6.59 -2.30 -0.82
N ILE A 240 6.15 -2.93 -1.92
CA ILE A 240 4.90 -3.71 -1.90
C ILE A 240 5.00 -4.99 -1.04
N ALA A 241 6.20 -5.50 -0.76
CA ALA A 241 6.40 -6.58 0.20
C ALA A 241 6.12 -6.11 1.63
N ARG A 242 6.52 -4.88 1.99
CA ARG A 242 6.20 -4.26 3.31
C ARG A 242 4.69 -4.16 3.54
N GLU A 243 3.91 -3.86 2.50
CA GLU A 243 2.45 -3.80 2.61
C GLU A 243 1.80 -5.17 2.75
N ALA A 244 2.31 -6.18 2.03
CA ALA A 244 1.87 -7.56 2.23
C ALA A 244 2.17 -8.03 3.66
N HIS A 245 3.35 -7.65 4.17
CA HIS A 245 3.76 -7.87 5.55
C HIS A 245 2.81 -7.21 6.54
N HIS A 246 2.52 -5.93 6.34
CA HIS A 246 1.59 -5.15 7.16
C HIS A 246 0.21 -5.84 7.26
N LEU A 247 -0.38 -6.24 6.13
CA LEU A 247 -1.66 -6.93 6.09
C LEU A 247 -1.68 -8.19 6.95
N TRP A 248 -0.81 -9.17 6.69
CA TRP A 248 -0.92 -10.44 7.42
C TRP A 248 -0.57 -10.27 8.89
N ARG A 249 0.34 -9.35 9.21
CA ARG A 249 0.75 -9.11 10.59
C ARG A 249 -0.38 -8.44 11.39
N ASN A 250 -1.11 -7.48 10.80
CA ASN A 250 -2.30 -6.89 11.41
C ASN A 250 -3.37 -7.96 11.71
N LEU A 251 -3.62 -8.87 10.77
CA LEU A 251 -4.59 -9.96 10.95
C LEU A 251 -4.16 -11.02 11.97
N GLU A 252 -2.86 -11.32 12.04
CA GLU A 252 -2.28 -12.31 12.96
C GLU A 252 -2.23 -11.78 14.40
N GLU A 253 -1.83 -10.53 14.59
CA GLU A 253 -1.74 -9.86 15.89
C GLU A 253 -3.09 -9.28 16.35
N GLU A 254 -4.08 -9.20 15.45
CA GLU A 254 -5.39 -8.55 15.67
C GLU A 254 -5.27 -7.06 16.05
N ILE A 255 -4.26 -6.39 15.48
CA ILE A 255 -4.03 -4.95 15.63
C ILE A 255 -4.42 -4.30 14.31
N ILE A 256 -5.42 -3.41 14.32
CA ILE A 256 -5.68 -2.51 13.19
C ILE A 256 -4.72 -1.33 13.33
N THR A 257 -3.95 -1.05 12.28
CA THR A 257 -3.08 0.13 12.19
C THR A 257 -3.16 0.76 10.81
#